data_AF-A0A7R9A5N0-F1
#
_entry.id   AF-A0A7R9A5N0-F1
#
_cell.length_a   1.000
_cell.length_b   1.000
_cell.length_c   1.000
_cell.angle_alpha   90.00
_cell.angle_beta   90.00
_cell.angle_gamma   90.00
#
_symmetry.space_group_name_H-M   'P 1'
#
loop_
_entity.id
_entity.type
_entity.pdbx_description
1 polymer ?
#
loop_
_entity_poly.entity_id
_entity_poly.type
_entity_poly.pdbx_seq_one_letter_code
_entity_poly.pdbx_strand_id
1 'polypeptide(L)'
;MCAADMMAMTNRANIQQATCQSAAAYVASCRAVGVDLWMPPKCVRKQMIRYMRAVRCELEDGSVLIAGENVTYDNNSPKSADIVLALDGNECLEPAKLSGLIKNIETELNAKGINDNRYAFIRWNMDSSPYVQVIDGKHFTNQRNLQRELDNMELTGVTNGQGDLYEVIEFAAKLPFRAGVGKSLVIVSCEECGSSNTQAYADTLNILLEADMRLHLLYPTKIGLKGEKVAKPLDAPVGFDDGKVFTLKDSRELRGDLNLKERLAIEKDFCMPLAIETKGSVFTMNLLRDRPNRIKKLWSVVGQRLSETGLPSPCLRCDCVPDRSGMGRTMCHPCIPPSLSDFFAENIKGTINSPSNKSDKFFEETLTVRHGIPL
;
A
#
# COMPACT_ATOMS: atom_id res chain seq x y z
N MET A 1 -0.72 -11.42 37.65
CA MET A 1 0.11 -12.42 38.36
C MET A 1 0.96 -11.64 39.35
N CYS A 2 0.93 -12.00 40.63
CA CYS A 2 1.51 -11.19 41.69
C CYS A 2 3.01 -11.45 41.84
N ALA A 3 3.76 -10.51 42.42
CA ALA A 3 5.19 -10.69 42.69
C ALA A 3 5.47 -11.93 43.58
N ALA A 4 4.53 -12.28 44.45
CA ALA A 4 4.56 -13.50 45.26
C ALA A 4 4.52 -14.79 44.42
N ASP A 5 3.74 -14.82 43.32
CA ASP A 5 3.66 -15.97 42.42
C ASP A 5 4.97 -16.18 41.66
N MET A 6 5.63 -15.08 41.27
CA MET A 6 6.94 -15.09 40.62
C MET A 6 8.05 -15.60 41.56
N MET A 7 8.02 -15.18 42.83
CA MET A 7 8.96 -15.65 43.85
C MET A 7 8.75 -17.12 44.27
N ALA A 8 7.53 -17.66 44.13
CA ALA A 8 7.26 -19.07 44.36
C ALA A 8 7.79 -19.98 43.23
N MET A 9 8.18 -19.41 42.08
CA MET A 9 8.59 -20.15 40.87
C MET A 9 10.11 -20.20 40.68
N THR A 10 10.91 -19.39 41.40
CA THR A 10 12.37 -19.24 41.22
C THR A 10 13.19 -20.51 41.51
N ASN A 11 12.62 -21.50 42.23
CA ASN A 11 13.31 -22.74 42.62
C ASN A 11 12.70 -24.03 42.03
N ARG A 12 11.88 -23.95 40.98
CA ARG A 12 11.34 -25.16 40.31
C ARG A 12 12.27 -25.64 39.20
N ALA A 13 12.39 -26.97 39.05
CA ALA A 13 13.20 -27.64 38.03
C ALA A 13 12.83 -27.32 36.56
N ASN A 14 11.83 -26.46 36.32
CA ASN A 14 11.32 -26.15 34.98
C ASN A 14 11.08 -24.64 34.81
N ILE A 15 12.15 -23.85 34.98
CA ILE A 15 12.20 -22.38 34.85
C ILE A 15 11.49 -21.90 33.57
N GLN A 16 11.66 -22.62 32.46
CA GLN A 16 11.02 -22.28 31.18
C GLN A 16 9.48 -22.27 31.27
N GLN A 17 8.87 -23.20 32.01
CA GLN A 17 7.41 -23.24 32.16
C GLN A 17 6.89 -22.06 32.98
N ALA A 18 7.62 -21.67 34.03
CA ALA A 18 7.30 -20.50 34.84
C ALA A 18 7.41 -19.19 34.04
N THR A 19 8.49 -19.03 33.27
CA THR A 19 8.68 -17.88 32.37
C THR A 19 7.52 -17.74 31.38
N CYS A 20 7.01 -18.86 30.87
CA CYS A 20 5.94 -18.87 29.89
C CYS A 20 4.55 -18.63 30.49
N GLN A 21 4.30 -19.09 31.71
CA GLN A 21 3.09 -18.68 32.45
C GLN A 21 3.10 -17.18 32.75
N SER A 22 4.26 -16.64 33.09
CA SER A 22 4.45 -15.21 33.33
C SER A 22 4.20 -14.38 32.07
N ALA A 23 4.77 -14.81 30.95
CA ALA A 23 4.54 -14.19 29.65
C ALA A 23 3.05 -14.25 29.27
N ALA A 24 2.36 -15.37 29.51
CA ALA A 24 0.93 -15.49 29.23
C ALA A 24 0.07 -14.52 30.05
N ALA A 25 0.35 -14.40 31.34
CA ALA A 25 -0.35 -13.46 32.20
C ALA A 25 -0.10 -12.01 31.78
N TYR A 26 1.14 -11.67 31.40
CA TYR A 26 1.49 -10.34 30.90
C TYR A 26 0.78 -10.02 29.58
N VAL A 27 0.83 -10.94 28.61
CA VAL A 27 0.10 -10.81 27.34
C VAL A 27 -1.40 -10.60 27.58
N ALA A 28 -2.01 -11.35 28.50
CA ALA A 28 -3.42 -11.19 28.85
C ALA A 28 -3.72 -9.82 29.46
N SER A 29 -2.88 -9.33 30.38
CA SER A 29 -3.02 -8.00 30.97
C SER A 29 -2.87 -6.89 29.94
N CYS A 30 -1.91 -6.99 29.02
CA CYS A 30 -1.74 -6.01 27.95
C CYS A 30 -2.94 -5.98 27.00
N ARG A 31 -3.47 -7.15 26.61
CA ARG A 31 -4.68 -7.20 25.77
C ARG A 31 -5.91 -6.58 26.45
N ALA A 32 -6.04 -6.74 27.76
CA ALA A 32 -7.13 -6.14 28.53
C ALA A 32 -7.13 -4.60 28.50
N VAL A 33 -5.98 -3.98 28.20
CA VAL A 33 -5.84 -2.53 28.04
C VAL A 33 -5.63 -2.10 26.58
N GLY A 34 -5.96 -2.98 25.62
CA GLY A 34 -5.89 -2.68 24.18
C GLY A 34 -4.48 -2.76 23.59
N VAL A 35 -3.51 -3.32 24.30
CA VAL A 35 -2.14 -3.52 23.82
C VAL A 35 -1.97 -4.97 23.35
N ASP A 36 -1.82 -5.15 22.04
CA ASP A 36 -1.64 -6.47 21.43
C ASP A 36 -0.19 -6.96 21.62
N LEU A 37 -0.02 -7.98 22.46
CA LEU A 37 1.23 -8.72 22.60
C LEU A 37 1.03 -10.20 22.23
N TRP A 38 2.12 -10.80 21.73
CA TRP A 38 2.16 -12.20 21.34
C TRP A 38 2.96 -13.02 22.33
N MET A 39 2.55 -14.27 22.49
CA MET A 39 3.33 -15.22 23.28
C MET A 39 4.70 -15.42 22.63
N PRO A 40 5.80 -15.32 23.40
CA PRO A 40 7.13 -15.59 22.87
C PRO A 40 7.20 -16.98 22.23
N PRO A 41 7.83 -17.14 21.05
CA PRO A 41 7.88 -18.44 20.36
C PRO A 41 8.46 -19.57 21.22
N LYS A 42 9.44 -19.24 22.09
CA LYS A 42 10.05 -20.17 23.06
C LYS A 42 9.07 -20.71 24.12
N CYS A 43 7.92 -20.07 24.26
CA CYS A 43 6.85 -20.46 25.17
C CYS A 43 5.74 -21.29 24.53
N VAL A 44 5.79 -21.41 23.20
CA VAL A 44 4.90 -22.30 22.46
C VAL A 44 5.61 -23.66 22.35
N ARG A 45 5.28 -24.60 23.25
CA ARG A 45 5.88 -25.96 23.23
C ARG A 45 5.59 -26.67 21.91
N LYS A 46 6.54 -27.42 21.35
CA LYS A 46 6.36 -28.23 20.11
C LYS A 46 5.13 -29.15 20.11
N GLN A 47 4.71 -29.67 21.26
CA GLN A 47 3.48 -30.47 21.38
C GLN A 47 2.21 -29.59 21.50
N MET A 48 2.32 -28.37 22.03
CA MET A 48 1.27 -27.36 21.97
C MET A 48 1.17 -26.68 20.60
N ILE A 49 2.17 -26.78 19.70
CA ILE A 49 2.03 -26.36 18.28
C ILE A 49 0.91 -27.15 17.57
N ARG A 50 0.55 -28.35 18.06
CA ARG A 50 -0.61 -29.12 17.58
C ARG A 50 -1.95 -28.68 18.18
N TYR A 51 -1.97 -28.05 19.35
CA TYR A 51 -3.20 -27.79 20.14
C TYR A 51 -3.49 -26.31 20.44
N MET A 52 -2.47 -25.47 20.61
CA MET A 52 -2.56 -24.06 20.23
C MET A 52 -2.48 -24.07 18.71
N ARG A 53 -3.45 -23.43 18.03
CA ARG A 53 -3.32 -23.12 16.61
C ARG A 53 -2.01 -22.37 16.45
N ALA A 54 -0.94 -23.07 16.04
CA ALA A 54 0.27 -22.41 15.62
C ALA A 54 -0.19 -21.43 14.54
N VAL A 55 0.10 -20.17 14.77
CA VAL A 55 -0.21 -19.11 13.83
C VAL A 55 0.53 -19.49 12.55
N ARG A 56 -0.24 -19.89 11.55
CA ARG A 56 0.24 -20.44 10.28
C ARG A 56 -0.15 -19.48 9.18
N CYS A 57 0.79 -19.22 8.30
CA CYS A 57 0.57 -18.44 7.11
C CYS A 57 0.82 -19.33 5.91
N GLU A 58 -0.22 -19.60 5.14
CA GLU A 58 -0.11 -20.34 3.88
C GLU A 58 0.40 -19.40 2.78
N LEU A 59 1.46 -19.82 2.09
CA LEU A 59 2.03 -19.13 0.95
C LEU A 59 1.39 -19.64 -0.35
N GLU A 60 1.55 -18.89 -1.45
CA GLU A 60 0.92 -19.25 -2.73
C GLU A 60 1.42 -20.57 -3.33
N ASP A 61 2.65 -20.96 -3.03
CA ASP A 61 3.23 -22.25 -3.46
C ASP A 61 2.76 -23.44 -2.60
N GLY A 62 1.88 -23.20 -1.63
CA GLY A 62 1.37 -24.19 -0.68
C GLY A 62 2.30 -24.46 0.51
N SER A 63 3.46 -23.79 0.58
CA SER A 63 4.31 -23.84 1.77
C SER A 63 3.67 -23.07 2.93
N VAL A 64 4.12 -23.37 4.14
CA VAL A 64 3.52 -22.82 5.37
C VAL A 64 4.61 -22.24 6.24
N LEU A 65 4.47 -20.96 6.58
CA LEU A 65 5.26 -20.31 7.61
C LEU A 65 4.57 -20.46 8.97
N ILE A 66 5.34 -20.65 10.03
CA ILE A 66 4.86 -20.46 11.41
C ILE A 66 5.22 -19.07 11.93
N ALA A 67 4.49 -18.57 12.92
CA ALA A 67 4.76 -17.23 13.47
C ALA A 67 6.23 -17.02 13.86
N GLY A 68 6.78 -15.89 13.37
CA GLY A 68 8.18 -15.53 13.53
C GLY A 68 9.11 -16.04 12.43
N GLU A 69 8.65 -16.94 11.56
CA GLU A 69 9.34 -17.26 10.31
C GLU A 69 9.06 -16.22 9.24
N ASN A 70 9.96 -16.18 8.26
CA ASN A 70 9.87 -15.29 7.13
C ASN A 70 10.28 -15.96 5.83
N VAL A 71 9.87 -15.33 4.73
CA VAL A 71 10.32 -15.63 3.38
C VAL A 71 10.76 -14.34 2.73
N THR A 72 11.79 -14.41 1.89
CA THR A 72 12.25 -13.28 1.08
C THR A 72 12.02 -13.58 -0.39
N TYR A 73 11.35 -12.66 -1.07
CA TYR A 73 11.23 -12.64 -2.51
C TYR A 73 12.23 -11.63 -3.06
N ASP A 74 13.17 -12.09 -3.89
CA ASP A 74 14.16 -11.27 -4.57
C ASP A 74 14.04 -11.56 -6.07
N ASN A 75 13.38 -10.64 -6.79
CA ASN A 75 13.06 -10.72 -8.22
C ASN A 75 12.30 -12.00 -8.62
N ASN A 76 11.73 -12.73 -7.66
CA ASN A 76 11.01 -13.99 -7.83
C ASN A 76 9.63 -13.97 -7.17
N SER A 77 9.08 -12.78 -6.90
CA SER A 77 7.71 -12.61 -6.43
C SER A 77 6.70 -13.25 -7.37
N PRO A 78 5.59 -13.80 -6.84
CA PRO A 78 4.49 -14.25 -7.67
C PRO A 78 3.98 -13.13 -8.58
N LYS A 79 3.60 -13.51 -9.81
CA LYS A 79 2.98 -12.60 -10.77
C LYS A 79 1.47 -12.57 -10.56
N SER A 80 1.06 -12.15 -9.37
CA SER A 80 -0.33 -11.99 -8.95
C SER A 80 -0.50 -10.70 -8.15
N ALA A 81 -1.74 -10.24 -8.01
CA ALA A 81 -2.04 -9.01 -7.30
C ALA A 81 -3.27 -9.11 -6.38
N ASP A 82 -3.19 -8.38 -5.27
CA ASP A 82 -4.29 -8.11 -4.36
C ASP A 82 -4.71 -6.64 -4.54
N ILE A 83 -5.91 -6.43 -5.06
CA ILE A 83 -6.44 -5.09 -5.35
C ILE A 83 -7.54 -4.77 -4.35
N VAL A 84 -7.44 -3.63 -3.67
CA VAL A 84 -8.48 -3.12 -2.80
C VAL A 84 -9.20 -1.99 -3.53
N LEU A 85 -10.50 -2.14 -3.76
CA LEU A 85 -11.35 -1.07 -4.24
C LEU A 85 -12.06 -0.43 -3.04
N ALA A 86 -11.81 0.84 -2.75
CA ALA A 86 -12.55 1.60 -1.76
C ALA A 86 -13.48 2.59 -2.47
N LEU A 87 -14.78 2.44 -2.28
CA LEU A 87 -15.79 3.32 -2.87
C LEU A 87 -16.50 4.12 -1.80
N ASP A 88 -16.60 5.43 -2.04
CA ASP A 88 -17.43 6.34 -1.28
C ASP A 88 -18.93 5.97 -1.41
N GLY A 89 -19.64 5.93 -0.29
CA GLY A 89 -21.06 5.58 -0.22
C GLY A 89 -22.00 6.66 -0.77
N ASN A 90 -21.50 7.86 -1.03
CA ASN A 90 -22.26 9.01 -1.51
C ASN A 90 -22.86 8.82 -2.92
N GLU A 91 -24.00 9.47 -3.16
CA GLU A 91 -24.80 9.33 -4.40
C GLU A 91 -24.10 9.80 -5.69
N CYS A 92 -22.93 10.45 -5.61
CA CYS A 92 -22.23 10.91 -6.81
C CYS A 92 -21.69 9.76 -7.69
N LEU A 93 -21.55 8.55 -7.12
CA LEU A 93 -21.02 7.36 -7.77
C LEU A 93 -22.13 6.48 -8.35
N GLU A 94 -22.61 6.77 -9.56
CA GLU A 94 -23.56 5.87 -10.21
C GLU A 94 -22.90 4.51 -10.55
N PRO A 95 -23.43 3.36 -10.04
CA PRO A 95 -22.82 2.05 -10.23
C PRO A 95 -22.61 1.68 -11.71
N ALA A 96 -23.56 2.05 -12.57
CA ALA A 96 -23.49 1.82 -14.01
C ALA A 96 -22.22 2.41 -14.65
N LYS A 97 -21.70 3.51 -14.11
CA LYS A 97 -20.48 4.18 -14.61
C LYS A 97 -19.21 3.49 -14.13
N LEU A 98 -19.24 2.78 -13.00
CA LEU A 98 -18.13 2.02 -12.44
C LEU A 98 -17.98 0.63 -13.06
N SER A 99 -19.00 0.14 -13.77
CA SER A 99 -19.05 -1.21 -14.34
C SER A 99 -17.86 -1.61 -15.22
N GLY A 100 -17.19 -0.63 -15.86
CA GLY A 100 -16.02 -0.88 -16.69
C GLY A 100 -14.69 -0.89 -15.93
N LEU A 101 -14.63 -0.37 -14.69
CA LEU A 101 -13.37 -0.14 -13.98
C LEU A 101 -12.64 -1.45 -13.69
N ILE A 102 -13.27 -2.35 -12.92
CA ILE A 102 -12.63 -3.60 -12.48
C ILE A 102 -12.37 -4.53 -13.66
N LYS A 103 -13.29 -4.59 -14.63
CA LYS A 103 -13.09 -5.36 -15.86
C LYS A 103 -11.85 -4.92 -16.63
N ASN A 104 -11.64 -3.60 -16.79
CA ASN A 104 -10.44 -3.10 -17.49
C ASN A 104 -9.18 -3.35 -16.67
N ILE A 105 -9.20 -3.15 -15.35
CA ILE A 105 -8.06 -3.47 -14.47
C ILE A 105 -7.64 -4.94 -14.65
N GLU A 106 -8.58 -5.87 -14.53
CA GLU A 106 -8.31 -7.31 -14.68
C GLU A 106 -7.79 -7.67 -16.08
N THR A 107 -8.37 -7.06 -17.12
CA THR A 107 -7.94 -7.29 -18.51
C THR A 107 -6.48 -6.86 -18.71
N GLU A 108 -6.12 -5.70 -18.18
CA GLU A 108 -4.78 -5.11 -18.35
C GLU A 108 -3.73 -5.78 -17.46
N LEU A 109 -4.11 -6.26 -16.27
CA LEU A 109 -3.25 -7.10 -15.42
C LEU A 109 -2.93 -8.43 -16.12
N ASN A 110 -3.95 -9.13 -16.61
CA ASN A 110 -3.78 -10.39 -17.33
C ASN A 110 -2.96 -10.21 -18.62
N ALA A 111 -3.13 -9.10 -19.35
CA ALA A 111 -2.33 -8.77 -20.52
C ALA A 111 -0.82 -8.62 -20.21
N LYS A 112 -0.48 -8.25 -18.98
CA LYS A 112 0.91 -8.19 -18.47
C LYS A 112 1.37 -9.48 -17.78
N GLY A 113 0.56 -10.53 -17.81
CA GLY A 113 0.84 -11.80 -17.17
C GLY A 113 0.74 -11.75 -15.64
N ILE A 114 0.03 -10.77 -15.09
CA ILE A 114 -0.30 -10.67 -13.67
C ILE A 114 -1.67 -11.35 -13.51
N ASN A 115 -1.66 -12.60 -13.06
CA ASN A 115 -2.82 -13.48 -13.03
C ASN A 115 -3.15 -13.89 -11.59
N ASP A 116 -4.24 -14.64 -11.38
CA ASP A 116 -4.71 -15.03 -10.05
C ASP A 116 -4.92 -13.81 -9.13
N ASN A 117 -5.50 -12.77 -9.70
CA ASN A 117 -5.79 -11.53 -9.01
C ASN A 117 -7.04 -11.70 -8.14
N ARG A 118 -7.02 -11.08 -6.96
CA ARG A 118 -8.19 -11.05 -6.07
C ARG A 118 -8.45 -9.65 -5.57
N TYR A 119 -9.70 -9.41 -5.23
CA TYR A 119 -10.24 -8.09 -4.97
C TYR A 119 -10.91 -8.01 -3.61
N ALA A 120 -10.56 -7.01 -2.80
CA ALA A 120 -11.34 -6.62 -1.64
C ALA A 120 -12.16 -5.37 -1.97
N PHE A 121 -13.33 -5.26 -1.36
CA PHE A 121 -14.22 -4.12 -1.56
C PHE A 121 -14.49 -3.43 -0.23
N ILE A 122 -14.12 -2.16 -0.11
CA ILE A 122 -14.33 -1.32 1.06
C ILE A 122 -15.41 -0.29 0.72
N ARG A 123 -16.34 -0.10 1.65
CA ARG A 123 -17.29 1.01 1.64
C ARG A 123 -16.99 1.92 2.83
N TRP A 124 -17.16 3.23 2.62
CA TRP A 124 -16.97 4.27 3.63
C TRP A 124 -17.94 5.43 3.35
N ASN A 125 -18.08 6.37 4.28
CA ASN A 125 -19.14 7.40 4.25
C ASN A 125 -20.57 6.82 4.29
N MET A 126 -20.78 5.78 5.09
CA MET A 126 -22.08 5.13 5.29
C MET A 126 -22.32 4.92 6.79
N ASP A 127 -22.82 5.96 7.48
CA ASP A 127 -23.19 5.97 8.91
C ASP A 127 -22.15 5.45 9.93
N SER A 128 -20.97 5.00 9.48
CA SER A 128 -19.99 4.21 10.23
C SER A 128 -18.59 4.32 9.61
N SER A 129 -17.57 3.92 10.39
CA SER A 129 -16.18 3.79 9.93
C SER A 129 -16.06 2.88 8.69
N PRO A 130 -14.97 3.02 7.90
CA PRO A 130 -14.72 2.17 6.74
C PRO A 130 -14.84 0.69 7.08
N TYR A 131 -15.53 -0.07 6.23
CA TYR A 131 -15.70 -1.51 6.42
C TYR A 131 -15.51 -2.27 5.12
N VAL A 132 -15.08 -3.53 5.23
CA VAL A 132 -14.92 -4.44 4.09
C VAL A 132 -16.25 -5.15 3.82
N GLN A 133 -16.75 -5.03 2.60
CA GLN A 133 -17.89 -5.79 2.10
C GLN A 133 -17.49 -7.25 1.92
N VAL A 134 -18.18 -8.14 2.62
CA VAL A 134 -17.93 -9.59 2.54
C VAL A 134 -18.74 -10.16 1.38
N ILE A 135 -18.04 -10.68 0.36
CA ILE A 135 -18.65 -11.25 -0.85
C ILE A 135 -18.41 -12.76 -0.84
N ASP A 136 -19.47 -13.56 -0.95
CA ASP A 136 -19.44 -15.03 -0.86
C ASP A 136 -18.72 -15.53 0.42
N GLY A 137 -18.89 -14.83 1.54
CA GLY A 137 -18.28 -15.19 2.83
C GLY A 137 -16.78 -14.91 2.93
N LYS A 138 -16.20 -14.13 2.01
CA LYS A 138 -14.76 -13.82 1.97
C LYS A 138 -14.51 -12.31 1.89
N HIS A 139 -13.40 -11.85 2.46
CA HIS A 139 -12.92 -10.47 2.34
C HIS A 139 -12.30 -10.19 0.95
N PHE A 140 -11.67 -11.20 0.35
CA PHE A 140 -11.15 -11.13 -1.01
C PHE A 140 -11.95 -12.08 -1.92
N THR A 141 -12.34 -11.59 -3.09
CA THR A 141 -13.13 -12.29 -4.10
C THR A 141 -12.50 -12.16 -5.48
N ASN A 142 -13.10 -12.76 -6.50
CA ASN A 142 -12.65 -12.62 -7.90
C ASN A 142 -13.32 -11.42 -8.60
N GLN A 143 -12.78 -11.02 -9.75
CA GLN A 143 -13.30 -9.90 -10.54
C GLN A 143 -14.81 -10.00 -10.84
N ARG A 144 -15.32 -11.20 -11.19
CA ARG A 144 -16.72 -11.39 -11.60
C ARG A 144 -17.68 -11.16 -10.44
N ASN A 145 -17.34 -11.68 -9.28
CA ASN A 145 -18.13 -11.54 -8.06
C ASN A 145 -18.13 -10.09 -7.57
N LEU A 146 -16.98 -9.41 -7.59
CA LEU A 146 -16.93 -7.98 -7.30
C LEU A 146 -17.77 -7.18 -8.30
N GLN A 147 -17.69 -7.49 -9.59
CA GLN A 147 -18.49 -6.81 -10.61
C GLN A 147 -19.99 -6.93 -10.33
N ARG A 148 -20.46 -8.13 -9.98
CA ARG A 148 -21.85 -8.36 -9.59
C ARG A 148 -22.25 -7.56 -8.34
N GLU A 149 -21.37 -7.45 -7.36
CA GLU A 149 -21.62 -6.64 -6.16
C GLU A 149 -21.73 -5.15 -6.50
N LEU A 150 -20.82 -4.64 -7.34
CA LEU A 150 -20.87 -3.26 -7.81
C LEU A 150 -22.16 -2.96 -8.58
N ASP A 151 -22.57 -3.86 -9.47
CA ASP A 151 -23.79 -3.68 -10.28
C ASP A 151 -25.07 -3.63 -9.43
N ASN A 152 -25.07 -4.26 -8.25
CA ASN A 152 -26.21 -4.31 -7.32
C ASN A 152 -26.06 -3.35 -6.12
N MET A 153 -25.03 -2.51 -6.11
CA MET A 153 -24.74 -1.66 -4.95
C MET A 153 -25.82 -0.59 -4.77
N GLU A 154 -26.37 -0.52 -3.56
CA GLU A 154 -27.23 0.60 -3.14
C GLU A 154 -26.35 1.76 -2.65
N LEU A 155 -26.52 2.94 -3.26
CA LEU A 155 -25.96 4.19 -2.76
C LEU A 155 -26.84 4.71 -1.63
N THR A 156 -26.22 5.16 -0.54
CA THR A 156 -26.95 5.78 0.57
C THR A 156 -26.79 7.29 0.48
N GLY A 157 -27.89 8.03 0.39
CA GLY A 157 -27.90 9.51 0.35
C GLY A 157 -27.53 10.20 1.67
N VAL A 158 -26.92 9.48 2.62
CA VAL A 158 -26.60 10.04 3.93
C VAL A 158 -25.26 10.76 3.88
N THR A 159 -25.35 12.09 3.87
CA THR A 159 -24.27 13.08 3.72
C THR A 159 -23.64 13.51 5.06
N ASN A 160 -23.70 12.67 6.09
CA ASN A 160 -23.23 13.05 7.43
C ASN A 160 -21.87 12.48 7.82
N GLY A 161 -21.30 11.59 7.00
CA GLY A 161 -19.93 11.11 7.20
C GLY A 161 -18.94 12.01 6.49
N GLN A 162 -18.28 12.91 7.22
CA GLN A 162 -16.96 13.41 6.80
C GLN A 162 -15.97 12.27 7.04
N GLY A 163 -16.03 11.20 6.24
CA GLY A 163 -15.07 10.13 6.34
C GLY A 163 -13.69 10.66 5.99
N ASP A 164 -12.71 10.17 6.72
CA ASP A 164 -11.33 10.54 6.51
C ASP A 164 -10.68 9.55 5.54
N LEU A 165 -10.14 10.04 4.40
CA LEU A 165 -9.38 9.21 3.46
C LEU A 165 -8.22 8.51 4.15
N TYR A 166 -7.61 9.13 5.16
CA TYR A 166 -6.55 8.53 5.94
C TYR A 166 -7.05 7.29 6.69
N GLU A 167 -8.25 7.34 7.30
CA GLU A 167 -8.87 6.19 7.97
C GLU A 167 -9.12 5.03 6.99
N VAL A 168 -9.58 5.32 5.76
CA VAL A 168 -9.78 4.30 4.72
C VAL A 168 -8.47 3.64 4.33
N ILE A 169 -7.42 4.43 4.13
CA ILE A 169 -6.10 3.92 3.74
C ILE A 169 -5.54 3.03 4.85
N GLU A 170 -5.59 3.49 6.09
CA GLU A 170 -5.15 2.72 7.24
C GLU A 170 -5.93 1.42 7.41
N PHE A 171 -7.25 1.45 7.18
CA PHE A 171 -8.10 0.27 7.24
C PHE A 171 -7.73 -0.73 6.14
N ALA A 172 -7.58 -0.25 4.90
CA ALA A 172 -7.22 -1.06 3.74
C ALA A 172 -5.86 -1.74 3.91
N ALA A 173 -4.86 -1.03 4.43
CA ALA A 173 -3.51 -1.55 4.64
C ALA A 173 -3.45 -2.71 5.66
N LYS A 174 -4.48 -2.86 6.51
CA LYS A 174 -4.56 -3.91 7.54
C LYS A 174 -5.20 -5.21 7.02
N LEU A 175 -5.72 -5.23 5.79
CA LEU A 175 -6.34 -6.42 5.20
C LEU A 175 -5.35 -7.60 5.08
N PRO A 176 -5.84 -8.86 5.00
CA PRO A 176 -5.00 -10.05 4.95
C PRO A 176 -4.44 -10.31 3.53
N PHE A 177 -3.44 -9.54 3.14
CA PHE A 177 -2.75 -9.66 1.85
C PHE A 177 -1.91 -10.94 1.75
N ARG A 178 -1.78 -11.49 0.52
CA ARG A 178 -0.89 -12.63 0.23
C ARG A 178 0.58 -12.23 0.33
N ALA A 179 1.42 -13.22 0.58
CA ALA A 179 2.86 -13.03 0.60
C ALA A 179 3.41 -12.74 -0.79
N GLY A 180 4.26 -11.72 -0.91
CA GLY A 180 5.04 -11.46 -2.12
C GLY A 180 4.26 -10.96 -3.33
N VAL A 181 2.93 -10.77 -3.25
CA VAL A 181 2.10 -10.29 -4.37
C VAL A 181 2.10 -8.77 -4.48
N GLY A 182 1.72 -8.25 -5.65
CA GLY A 182 1.50 -6.82 -5.83
C GLY A 182 0.29 -6.33 -5.04
N LYS A 183 0.38 -5.16 -4.41
CA LYS A 183 -0.73 -4.55 -3.64
C LYS A 183 -1.07 -3.19 -4.21
N SER A 184 -2.35 -3.02 -4.55
CA SER A 184 -2.88 -1.75 -5.05
C SER A 184 -4.15 -1.37 -4.31
N LEU A 185 -4.21 -0.14 -3.81
CA LEU A 185 -5.41 0.47 -3.26
C LEU A 185 -5.96 1.48 -4.27
N VAL A 186 -7.17 1.25 -4.76
CA VAL A 186 -7.89 2.13 -5.66
C VAL A 186 -9.01 2.79 -4.86
N ILE A 187 -8.89 4.08 -4.60
CA ILE A 187 -9.93 4.85 -3.93
C ILE A 187 -10.70 5.66 -4.97
N VAL A 188 -12.02 5.52 -4.96
CA VAL A 188 -12.95 6.34 -5.75
C VAL A 188 -13.81 7.13 -4.77
N SER A 189 -13.61 8.45 -4.72
CA SER A 189 -14.25 9.34 -3.75
C SER A 189 -15.09 10.41 -4.42
N CYS A 190 -16.21 10.77 -3.81
CA CYS A 190 -17.03 11.91 -4.23
C CYS A 190 -16.47 13.26 -3.79
N GLU A 191 -15.53 13.25 -2.85
CA GLU A 191 -14.98 14.44 -2.24
C GLU A 191 -13.48 14.55 -2.55
N GLU A 192 -12.99 15.79 -2.57
CA GLU A 192 -11.55 16.04 -2.58
C GLU A 192 -10.95 15.59 -1.26
N CYS A 193 -9.64 15.33 -1.26
CA CYS A 193 -8.96 15.01 -0.02
C CYS A 193 -9.05 16.19 0.96
N GLY A 194 -9.63 15.93 2.13
CA GLY A 194 -9.80 16.92 3.18
C GLY A 194 -8.48 17.51 3.70
N SER A 195 -8.58 18.61 4.43
CA SER A 195 -7.43 19.23 5.11
C SER A 195 -7.03 18.39 6.32
N SER A 196 -6.14 17.44 6.13
CA SER A 196 -5.51 16.72 7.23
C SER A 196 -4.23 17.40 7.70
N ASN A 197 -3.78 17.05 8.90
CA ASN A 197 -2.53 17.56 9.45
C ASN A 197 -1.33 16.80 8.85
N THR A 198 -0.14 17.40 8.94
CA THR A 198 1.11 16.81 8.44
C THR A 198 1.45 15.45 9.07
N GLN A 199 0.96 15.19 10.29
CA GLN A 199 1.21 13.94 11.00
C GLN A 199 0.49 12.75 10.36
N ALA A 200 -0.82 12.88 10.09
CA ALA A 200 -1.60 11.83 9.44
C ALA A 200 -1.05 11.49 8.05
N TYR A 201 -0.55 12.50 7.31
CA TYR A 201 0.17 12.28 6.07
C TYR A 201 1.42 11.41 6.25
N ALA A 202 2.31 11.76 7.18
CA ALA A 202 3.54 11.03 7.41
C ALA A 202 3.27 9.58 7.85
N ASP A 203 2.32 9.39 8.78
CA ASP A 203 1.96 8.07 9.29
C ASP A 203 1.36 7.20 8.17
N THR A 204 0.45 7.76 7.38
CA THR A 204 -0.18 7.04 6.27
C THR A 204 0.78 6.70 5.15
N LEU A 205 1.72 7.61 4.83
CA LEU A 205 2.78 7.34 3.87
C LEU A 205 3.64 6.17 4.35
N ASN A 206 4.06 6.17 5.61
CA ASN A 206 4.85 5.08 6.18
C ASN A 206 4.10 3.75 6.10
N ILE A 207 2.80 3.73 6.44
CA ILE A 207 1.95 2.53 6.34
C ILE A 207 1.94 1.99 4.90
N LEU A 208 1.75 2.86 3.91
CA LEU A 208 1.71 2.44 2.50
C LEU A 208 3.06 1.91 2.01
N LEU A 209 4.15 2.61 2.33
CA LEU A 209 5.49 2.25 1.91
C LEU A 209 5.98 0.96 2.60
N GLU A 210 5.74 0.81 3.90
CA GLU A 210 6.04 -0.42 4.65
C GLU A 210 5.23 -1.61 4.13
N ALA A 211 4.00 -1.40 3.66
CA ALA A 211 3.18 -2.46 3.09
C ALA A 211 3.52 -2.80 1.62
N ASP A 212 4.42 -2.06 0.96
CA ASP A 212 4.59 -2.06 -0.50
C ASP A 212 3.26 -1.90 -1.27
N MET A 213 2.41 -0.99 -0.80
CA MET A 213 1.08 -0.76 -1.36
C MET A 213 1.03 0.52 -2.19
N ARG A 214 0.59 0.41 -3.45
CA ARG A 214 0.44 1.55 -4.36
C ARG A 214 -0.94 2.17 -4.22
N LEU A 215 -1.00 3.49 -4.07
CA LEU A 215 -2.26 4.22 -3.93
C LEU A 215 -2.67 4.88 -5.24
N HIS A 216 -3.83 4.50 -5.77
CA HIS A 216 -4.45 5.13 -6.93
C HIS A 216 -5.71 5.88 -6.49
N LEU A 217 -5.76 7.19 -6.78
CA LEU A 217 -6.86 8.07 -6.36
C LEU A 217 -7.69 8.50 -7.56
N LEU A 218 -9.01 8.33 -7.45
CA LEU A 218 -10.00 8.86 -8.37
C LEU A 218 -10.95 9.74 -7.55
N TYR A 219 -10.98 11.04 -7.81
CA TYR A 219 -11.90 11.99 -7.16
C TYR A 219 -12.12 13.24 -8.03
N PRO A 220 -13.08 14.13 -7.69
CA PRO A 220 -13.30 15.36 -8.43
C PRO A 220 -12.10 16.29 -8.27
N THR A 221 -11.19 16.31 -9.25
CA THR A 221 -10.05 17.23 -9.27
C THR A 221 -9.89 17.85 -10.66
N LYS A 222 -9.46 19.11 -10.71
CA LYS A 222 -9.14 19.80 -11.95
C LYS A 222 -7.69 19.55 -12.32
N ILE A 223 -7.50 18.76 -13.39
CA ILE A 223 -6.19 18.50 -13.98
C ILE A 223 -6.10 19.33 -15.25
N GLY A 224 -5.33 20.42 -15.20
CA GLY A 224 -5.18 21.38 -16.28
C GLY A 224 -3.73 21.56 -16.72
N LEU A 225 -3.53 22.42 -17.73
CA LEU A 225 -2.22 22.86 -18.17
C LEU A 225 -2.10 24.38 -17.94
N LYS A 226 -0.94 24.83 -17.45
CA LYS A 226 -0.66 26.25 -17.18
C LYS A 226 -0.77 27.05 -18.48
N GLY A 227 -1.63 28.07 -18.49
CA GLY A 227 -1.72 29.06 -19.57
C GLY A 227 -2.33 28.56 -20.89
N GLU A 228 -2.77 27.30 -20.98
CA GLU A 228 -3.30 26.71 -22.22
C GLU A 228 -4.74 26.24 -22.06
N LYS A 229 -5.61 26.64 -22.99
CA LYS A 229 -6.89 25.95 -23.20
C LYS A 229 -6.62 24.73 -24.06
N VAL A 230 -6.99 23.56 -23.56
CA VAL A 230 -6.88 22.32 -24.33
C VAL A 230 -7.81 22.41 -25.55
N ALA A 231 -7.22 22.38 -26.75
CA ALA A 231 -7.96 22.55 -27.99
C ALA A 231 -8.89 21.36 -28.33
N LYS A 232 -8.53 20.13 -27.91
CA LYS A 232 -9.30 18.91 -28.18
C LYS A 232 -9.63 18.16 -26.89
N PRO A 233 -10.88 17.70 -26.69
CA PRO A 233 -11.26 16.98 -25.47
C PRO A 233 -10.46 15.69 -25.19
N LEU A 234 -9.89 15.06 -26.21
CA LEU A 234 -9.05 13.86 -26.05
C LEU A 234 -7.63 14.17 -25.58
N ASP A 235 -7.19 15.41 -25.73
CA ASP A 235 -5.85 15.90 -25.34
C ASP A 235 -5.87 16.43 -23.90
N ALA A 236 -7.05 16.50 -23.29
CA ALA A 236 -7.19 16.97 -21.92
C ALA A 236 -6.56 15.96 -20.96
N PRO A 237 -5.73 16.41 -20.01
CA PRO A 237 -5.25 15.57 -18.93
C PRO A 237 -6.41 14.90 -18.19
N VAL A 238 -6.29 13.60 -17.95
CA VAL A 238 -7.27 12.81 -17.19
C VAL A 238 -6.68 12.18 -15.94
N GLY A 239 -5.35 12.15 -15.86
CA GLY A 239 -4.61 11.69 -14.70
C GLY A 239 -3.13 11.95 -14.84
N PHE A 240 -2.39 11.67 -13.78
CA PHE A 240 -0.94 11.80 -13.75
C PHE A 240 -0.33 10.90 -12.67
N ASP A 241 0.97 10.68 -12.77
CA ASP A 241 1.79 10.06 -11.74
C ASP A 241 3.09 10.85 -11.51
N ASP A 242 4.07 10.23 -10.87
CA ASP A 242 5.38 10.80 -10.57
C ASP A 242 6.23 11.10 -11.82
N GLY A 243 5.82 10.68 -13.02
CA GLY A 243 6.61 10.86 -14.25
C GLY A 243 5.84 11.47 -15.41
N LYS A 244 4.58 11.10 -15.57
CA LYS A 244 3.79 11.27 -16.79
C LYS A 244 2.43 11.88 -16.52
N VAL A 245 1.89 12.55 -17.53
CA VAL A 245 0.48 12.97 -17.61
C VAL A 245 -0.24 12.08 -18.62
N PHE A 246 -1.42 11.60 -18.25
CA PHE A 246 -2.24 10.71 -19.08
C PHE A 246 -3.42 11.46 -19.68
N THR A 247 -3.81 11.07 -20.88
CA THR A 247 -4.94 11.63 -21.64
C THR A 247 -5.84 10.52 -22.16
N LEU A 248 -6.99 10.85 -22.77
CA LEU A 248 -7.84 9.83 -23.40
C LEU A 248 -7.28 9.25 -24.71
N LYS A 249 -6.15 9.78 -25.22
CA LYS A 249 -5.43 9.17 -26.33
C LYS A 249 -4.71 7.88 -25.91
N ASP A 250 -4.35 7.79 -24.65
CA ASP A 250 -3.64 6.65 -24.06
C ASP A 250 -4.55 5.41 -23.87
N SER A 251 -5.83 5.49 -24.23
CA SER A 251 -6.82 4.42 -24.05
C SER A 251 -6.61 3.18 -24.94
N ARG A 252 -5.51 3.12 -25.69
CA ARG A 252 -5.14 1.97 -26.53
C ARG A 252 -3.74 1.49 -26.20
N GLU A 253 -2.87 2.44 -25.89
CA GLU A 253 -1.49 2.19 -25.50
C GLU A 253 -1.10 3.33 -24.55
N LEU A 254 -0.78 2.98 -23.31
CA LEU A 254 -0.41 3.92 -22.29
C LEU A 254 1.02 4.41 -22.51
N ARG A 255 1.16 5.58 -23.11
CA ARG A 255 2.48 6.21 -23.30
C ARG A 255 2.70 7.26 -22.22
N GLY A 256 1.69 8.09 -21.99
CA GLY A 256 1.79 9.28 -21.19
C GLY A 256 2.71 10.34 -21.81
N ASP A 257 2.61 11.57 -21.33
CA ASP A 257 3.42 12.69 -21.80
C ASP A 257 4.25 13.27 -20.65
N LEU A 258 5.57 13.19 -20.79
CA LEU A 258 6.55 13.74 -19.83
C LEU A 258 6.59 15.27 -19.89
N ASN A 259 6.42 15.86 -21.08
CA ASN A 259 6.52 17.31 -21.30
C ASN A 259 5.28 18.05 -20.78
N LEU A 260 4.15 17.36 -20.61
CA LEU A 260 2.98 17.92 -19.96
C LEU A 260 3.15 18.03 -18.44
N LYS A 261 4.03 17.25 -17.82
CA LYS A 261 4.22 17.25 -16.37
C LYS A 261 4.69 18.61 -15.85
N GLU A 262 5.68 19.23 -16.50
CA GLU A 262 6.21 20.55 -16.10
C GLU A 262 5.14 21.66 -16.21
N ARG A 263 4.19 21.47 -17.13
CA ARG A 263 3.10 22.39 -17.42
C ARG A 263 1.83 22.07 -16.63
N LEU A 264 1.83 21.02 -15.82
CA LEU A 264 0.65 20.58 -15.08
C LEU A 264 0.20 21.67 -14.10
N ALA A 265 -1.08 21.99 -14.14
CA ALA A 265 -1.77 22.85 -13.18
C ALA A 265 -2.78 21.98 -12.43
N ILE A 266 -2.48 21.67 -11.18
CA ILE A 266 -3.32 20.89 -10.27
C ILE A 266 -3.63 21.70 -9.02
N GLU A 267 -4.83 21.49 -8.48
CA GLU A 267 -5.19 21.96 -7.14
C GLU A 267 -4.34 21.19 -6.12
N LYS A 268 -3.77 21.90 -5.14
CA LYS A 268 -2.95 21.27 -4.11
C LYS A 268 -3.86 20.59 -3.10
N ASP A 269 -3.61 19.32 -2.82
CA ASP A 269 -4.21 18.62 -1.69
C ASP A 269 -3.19 17.72 -0.98
N PHE A 270 -3.57 17.14 0.16
CA PHE A 270 -2.69 16.35 1.01
C PHE A 270 -2.63 14.85 0.64
N CYS A 271 -3.51 14.36 -0.23
CA CYS A 271 -3.55 12.94 -0.62
C CYS A 271 -2.84 12.67 -1.95
N MET A 272 -2.80 13.63 -2.88
CA MET A 272 -2.04 13.51 -4.13
C MET A 272 -0.59 13.07 -3.86
N PRO A 273 0.16 13.69 -2.91
CA PRO A 273 1.52 13.26 -2.65
C PRO A 273 1.59 11.79 -2.17
N LEU A 274 0.61 11.27 -1.42
CA LEU A 274 0.59 9.85 -1.04
C LEU A 274 0.54 8.93 -2.27
N ALA A 275 -0.29 9.27 -3.26
CA ALA A 275 -0.39 8.50 -4.50
C ALA A 275 0.93 8.54 -5.30
N ILE A 276 1.57 9.71 -5.35
CA ILE A 276 2.83 9.89 -6.10
C ILE A 276 4.00 9.17 -5.43
N GLU A 277 4.19 9.34 -4.12
CA GLU A 277 5.30 8.74 -3.37
C GLU A 277 5.20 7.20 -3.33
N THR A 278 3.98 6.64 -3.41
CA THR A 278 3.75 5.18 -3.47
C THR A 278 3.79 4.62 -4.89
N LYS A 279 4.26 5.41 -5.87
CA LYS A 279 4.31 5.08 -7.31
C LYS A 279 2.94 4.78 -7.93
N GLY A 280 1.88 5.22 -7.27
CA GLY A 280 0.52 5.15 -7.75
C GLY A 280 0.20 6.29 -8.73
N SER A 281 -1.06 6.72 -8.75
CA SER A 281 -1.52 7.73 -9.73
C SER A 281 -2.78 8.44 -9.28
N VAL A 282 -2.99 9.65 -9.78
CA VAL A 282 -4.19 10.45 -9.53
C VAL A 282 -4.96 10.60 -10.83
N PHE A 283 -6.28 10.41 -10.79
CA PHE A 283 -7.19 10.52 -11.93
C PHE A 283 -8.39 11.38 -11.59
N THR A 284 -8.90 12.12 -12.58
CA THR A 284 -10.10 12.92 -12.42
C THR A 284 -11.37 12.07 -12.56
N MET A 285 -12.30 12.22 -11.64
CA MET A 285 -13.65 11.66 -11.76
C MET A 285 -14.60 12.53 -12.57
N ASN A 286 -14.21 13.74 -12.97
CA ASN A 286 -15.09 14.65 -13.70
C ASN A 286 -15.62 14.05 -15.01
N LEU A 287 -14.87 13.10 -15.60
CA LEU A 287 -15.26 12.37 -16.81
C LEU A 287 -16.36 11.32 -16.59
N LEU A 288 -16.70 10.98 -15.36
CA LEU A 288 -17.82 10.08 -15.08
C LEU A 288 -19.16 10.72 -15.44
N ARG A 289 -19.23 12.06 -15.55
CA ARG A 289 -20.43 12.76 -16.02
C ARG A 289 -20.53 12.82 -17.55
N ASP A 290 -19.57 12.24 -18.27
CA ASP A 290 -19.48 12.32 -19.73
C ASP A 290 -20.15 11.14 -20.46
N ARG A 291 -20.05 11.12 -21.79
CA ARG A 291 -20.57 10.06 -22.65
C ARG A 291 -19.91 8.72 -22.32
N PRO A 292 -20.66 7.59 -22.39
CA PRO A 292 -20.16 6.26 -22.07
C PRO A 292 -18.85 5.87 -22.76
N ASN A 293 -18.64 6.33 -24.01
CA ASN A 293 -17.39 6.06 -24.74
C ASN A 293 -16.17 6.72 -24.11
N ARG A 294 -16.29 7.91 -23.50
CA ARG A 294 -15.18 8.57 -22.80
C ARG A 294 -14.91 7.91 -21.46
N ILE A 295 -15.95 7.49 -20.75
CA ILE A 295 -15.83 6.69 -19.52
C ILE A 295 -15.08 5.38 -19.79
N LYS A 296 -15.43 4.64 -20.85
CA LYS A 296 -14.70 3.43 -21.26
C LYS A 296 -13.22 3.70 -21.54
N LYS A 297 -12.90 4.82 -22.20
CA LYS A 297 -11.51 5.21 -22.45
C LYS A 297 -10.76 5.53 -21.16
N LEU A 298 -11.40 6.24 -20.23
CA LEU A 298 -10.83 6.50 -18.91
C LEU A 298 -10.49 5.19 -18.20
N TRP A 299 -11.41 4.22 -18.18
CA TRP A 299 -11.19 2.91 -17.55
C TRP A 299 -10.07 2.11 -18.19
N SER A 300 -9.90 2.20 -19.52
CA SER A 300 -8.74 1.61 -20.18
C SER A 300 -7.42 2.28 -19.76
N VAL A 301 -7.39 3.62 -19.64
CA VAL A 301 -6.19 4.34 -19.16
C VAL A 301 -5.87 3.97 -17.71
N VAL A 302 -6.88 3.97 -16.83
CA VAL A 302 -6.73 3.60 -15.41
C VAL A 302 -6.25 2.15 -15.28
N GLY A 303 -6.87 1.21 -16.01
CA GLY A 303 -6.47 -0.20 -16.00
C GLY A 303 -5.04 -0.43 -16.46
N GLN A 304 -4.64 0.21 -17.58
CA GLN A 304 -3.27 0.11 -18.10
C GLN A 304 -2.27 0.70 -17.10
N ARG A 305 -2.59 1.82 -16.46
CA ARG A 305 -1.68 2.46 -15.52
C ARG A 305 -1.51 1.65 -14.25
N LEU A 306 -2.61 1.13 -13.71
CA LEU A 306 -2.56 0.25 -12.54
C LEU A 306 -1.75 -1.01 -12.83
N SER A 307 -1.87 -1.57 -14.04
CA SER A 307 -1.11 -2.76 -14.43
C SER A 307 0.39 -2.48 -14.62
N GLU A 308 0.83 -1.25 -14.96
CA GLU A 308 2.26 -0.88 -14.96
C GLU A 308 2.90 -1.01 -13.57
N THR A 309 2.10 -0.82 -12.52
CA THR A 309 2.53 -0.97 -11.14
C THR A 309 1.86 -2.17 -10.47
N GLY A 310 1.36 -3.15 -11.22
CA GLY A 310 0.65 -4.30 -10.65
C GLY A 310 1.56 -5.31 -9.96
N LEU A 311 2.87 -5.28 -10.24
CA LEU A 311 3.87 -6.14 -9.60
C LEU A 311 4.44 -5.48 -8.34
N PRO A 312 4.83 -6.25 -7.33
CA PRO A 312 5.46 -5.75 -6.10
C PRO A 312 6.84 -5.13 -6.35
N SER A 313 7.41 -4.50 -5.33
CA SER A 313 8.81 -4.10 -5.36
C SER A 313 9.75 -5.29 -5.58
N PRO A 314 10.93 -5.10 -6.21
CA PRO A 314 11.83 -6.20 -6.59
C PRO A 314 12.27 -7.10 -5.43
N CYS A 315 12.39 -6.54 -4.22
CA CYS A 315 12.74 -7.30 -3.02
C CYS A 315 11.72 -7.06 -1.92
N LEU A 316 11.03 -8.12 -1.51
CA LEU A 316 10.10 -8.14 -0.38
C LEU A 316 10.51 -9.17 0.66
N ARG A 317 10.45 -8.80 1.92
CA ARG A 317 10.52 -9.73 3.04
C ARG A 317 9.14 -9.83 3.68
N CYS A 318 8.65 -11.06 3.83
CA CYS A 318 7.34 -11.35 4.40
C CYS A 318 7.51 -12.15 5.70
N ASP A 319 7.08 -11.58 6.82
CA ASP A 319 7.05 -12.27 8.11
C ASP A 319 5.63 -12.83 8.37
N CYS A 320 5.54 -14.03 8.95
CA CYS A 320 4.28 -14.58 9.43
C CYS A 320 4.00 -14.04 10.83
N VAL A 321 2.91 -13.29 10.97
CA VAL A 321 2.50 -12.70 12.24
C VAL A 321 1.04 -13.05 12.56
N PRO A 322 0.71 -13.19 13.84
CA PRO A 322 -0.70 -13.27 14.25
C PRO A 322 -1.46 -11.95 14.04
N ASP A 323 -2.72 -12.07 13.65
CA ASP A 323 -3.71 -11.00 13.67
C ASP A 323 -4.41 -10.91 15.04
N ARG A 324 -5.28 -9.90 15.24
CA ARG A 324 -6.01 -9.68 16.51
C ARG A 324 -6.82 -10.89 16.99
N SER A 325 -7.28 -11.75 16.08
CA SER A 325 -8.03 -12.97 16.40
C SER A 325 -7.11 -14.15 16.72
N GLY A 326 -5.80 -13.99 16.56
CA GLY A 326 -4.79 -15.03 16.70
C GLY A 326 -4.64 -15.91 15.46
N MET A 327 -5.22 -15.54 14.32
CA MET A 327 -5.00 -16.21 13.04
C MET A 327 -3.70 -15.70 12.40
N GLY A 328 -3.03 -16.54 11.60
CA GLY A 328 -1.83 -16.12 10.89
C GLY A 328 -2.14 -15.26 9.68
N ARG A 329 -1.38 -14.18 9.53
CA ARG A 329 -1.34 -13.35 8.33
C ARG A 329 0.10 -13.02 7.96
N THR A 330 0.34 -12.84 6.68
CA THR A 330 1.65 -12.40 6.19
C THR A 330 1.72 -10.88 6.18
N MET A 331 2.79 -10.32 6.72
CA MET A 331 3.14 -8.92 6.59
C MET A 331 4.40 -8.81 5.75
N CYS A 332 4.30 -8.19 4.59
CA CYS A 332 5.40 -8.02 3.66
C CYS A 332 5.82 -6.57 3.58
N HIS A 333 7.13 -6.33 3.62
CA HIS A 333 7.72 -5.03 3.46
C HIS A 333 8.92 -5.07 2.49
N PRO A 334 9.29 -3.94 1.86
CA PRO A 334 10.52 -3.85 1.08
C PRO A 334 11.74 -4.28 1.90
N CYS A 335 12.70 -4.97 1.27
CA CYS A 335 13.92 -5.41 1.96
C CYS A 335 14.79 -4.24 2.43
N ILE A 336 14.78 -3.14 1.68
CA ILE A 336 15.44 -1.88 2.03
C ILE A 336 14.33 -0.87 2.31
N PRO A 337 14.31 -0.25 3.49
CA PRO A 337 13.37 0.83 3.78
C PRO A 337 13.47 1.95 2.72
N PRO A 338 12.35 2.54 2.29
CA PRO A 338 12.35 3.60 1.28
C PRO A 338 13.25 4.79 1.63
N SER A 339 13.29 5.17 2.91
CA SER A 339 14.17 6.24 3.42
C SER A 339 15.66 5.99 3.17
N LEU A 340 16.07 4.72 3.07
CA LEU A 340 17.43 4.33 2.74
C LEU A 340 17.60 4.13 1.23
N SER A 341 16.56 3.70 0.50
CA SER A 341 16.67 3.53 -0.96
C SER A 341 16.95 4.84 -1.68
N ASP A 342 16.34 5.95 -1.25
CA ASP A 342 16.58 7.27 -1.86
C ASP A 342 18.00 7.75 -1.59
N PHE A 343 18.49 7.54 -0.37
CA PHE A 343 19.89 7.82 -0.01
C PHE A 343 20.87 7.04 -0.90
N PHE A 344 20.62 5.76 -1.18
CA PHE A 344 21.46 4.98 -2.08
C PHE A 344 21.32 5.43 -3.55
N ALA A 345 20.11 5.77 -4.00
CA ALA A 345 19.86 6.23 -5.37
C ALA A 345 20.52 7.58 -5.68
N GLU A 346 20.52 8.52 -4.72
CA GLU A 346 21.18 9.82 -4.85
C GLU A 346 22.71 9.69 -4.84
N ASN A 347 23.27 8.86 -3.96
CA ASN A 347 24.73 8.64 -3.90
C ASN A 347 25.26 7.92 -5.15
N ILE A 348 24.48 7.01 -5.76
CA ILE A 348 24.86 6.37 -7.02
C ILE A 348 24.83 7.39 -8.18
N LYS A 349 23.83 8.28 -8.25
CA LYS A 349 23.79 9.37 -9.25
C LYS A 349 24.95 10.37 -9.07
N GLY A 350 25.36 10.65 -7.83
CA GLY A 350 26.53 11.49 -7.53
C GLY A 350 27.86 10.89 -7.97
N THR A 351 27.96 9.55 -8.02
CA THR A 351 29.17 8.84 -8.44
C THR A 351 29.30 8.71 -9.96
N ILE A 352 28.17 8.69 -10.70
CA ILE A 352 28.15 8.54 -12.16
C ILE A 352 28.29 9.88 -12.90
N ASN A 353 27.99 11.01 -12.24
CA ASN A 353 28.06 12.35 -12.85
C ASN A 353 29.36 13.14 -12.58
N SER A 354 30.44 12.52 -12.11
CA SER A 354 31.76 13.18 -12.08
C SER A 354 32.44 13.09 -13.45
N PRO A 355 32.72 14.21 -14.15
CA PRO A 355 33.51 14.17 -15.36
C PRO A 355 34.98 13.92 -14.99
N SER A 356 35.52 12.82 -15.51
CA SER A 356 36.94 12.53 -15.55
C SER A 356 37.67 13.49 -16.52
N ASN A 357 38.18 14.60 -15.98
CA ASN A 357 39.46 15.26 -16.32
C ASN A 357 39.39 16.76 -16.02
N LYS A 358 40.20 17.22 -15.06
CA LYS A 358 41.26 18.19 -15.35
C LYS A 358 42.33 18.17 -14.25
N SER A 359 43.53 18.02 -14.76
CA SER A 359 44.85 18.03 -14.14
C SER A 359 45.20 19.32 -13.38
N ASP A 360 46.00 19.11 -12.34
CA ASP A 360 47.21 19.84 -11.99
C ASP A 360 47.17 21.28 -11.44
N LYS A 361 47.72 21.32 -10.20
CA LYS A 361 48.63 22.31 -9.59
C LYS A 361 48.02 23.54 -8.93
N PHE A 362 48.29 23.60 -7.62
CA PHE A 362 48.72 24.71 -6.73
C PHE A 362 48.24 24.28 -5.32
N PHE A 363 49.02 24.02 -4.27
CA PHE A 363 50.41 24.35 -3.93
C PHE A 363 50.90 23.34 -2.87
N GLU A 364 52.18 23.00 -2.93
CA GLU A 364 52.94 22.32 -1.86
C GLU A 364 53.11 23.24 -0.63
N GLU A 365 53.71 22.65 0.42
CA GLU A 365 54.08 23.21 1.75
C GLU A 365 52.97 22.98 2.79
N THR A 366 53.15 22.22 3.88
CA THR A 366 54.36 21.97 4.66
C THR A 366 54.16 20.71 5.50
N LEU A 367 55.15 19.82 5.50
CA LEU A 367 55.22 18.60 6.31
C LEU A 367 56.43 18.76 7.23
N THR A 368 56.23 19.24 8.45
CA THR A 368 57.15 19.08 9.60
C THR A 368 56.55 19.74 10.83
N VAL A 369 56.20 18.97 11.87
CA VAL A 369 56.51 19.30 13.27
C VAL A 369 56.66 17.98 14.04
N ARG A 370 57.91 17.64 14.37
CA ARG A 370 58.33 16.77 15.49
C ARG A 370 57.55 17.17 16.75
N HIS A 371 57.36 16.29 17.73
CA HIS A 371 57.68 16.57 19.15
C HIS A 371 57.55 15.26 19.93
N GLY A 372 58.69 14.71 20.30
CA GLY A 372 58.81 13.80 21.43
C GLY A 372 59.58 14.50 22.55
N ILE A 373 58.98 14.46 23.76
CA ILE A 373 59.61 14.35 25.11
C ILE A 373 60.35 15.67 25.55
N PRO A 374 60.54 16.05 26.84
CA PRO A 374 60.49 15.31 28.13
C PRO A 374 59.67 16.06 29.24
N LEU A 375 59.47 15.60 30.48
CA LEU A 375 60.22 14.82 31.48
C LEU A 375 59.22 14.09 32.39
#